data_AF-A0A1C6WXU2-F1
#
_entry.id   AF-A0A1C6WXU2-F1
#
_cell.length_a   1.000
_cell.length_b   1.000
_cell.length_c   1.000
_cell.angle_alpha   90.00
_cell.angle_beta   90.00
_cell.angle_gamma   90.00
#
_symmetry.space_group_name_H-M   'P 1'
#
loop_
_entity.id
_entity.type
_entity.pdbx_description
1 polymer ?
#
loop_
_entity_poly.entity_id
_entity_poly.type
_entity_poly.pdbx_seq_one_letter_code
_entity_poly.pdbx_strand_id
1 'polypeptide(L)'
;MSEELCEAIKFADENVVFDSESQNYTFKDEIFKVFCSLSGKDGKGKCDTDREFLSSGFMGLLEYVKSIDEEELDGDKLAQYAILWFNYKISQNSNIELIRGTMYDILKQNVWFGEYRESIENKKDTMEIHYLYLNHLYNFLKGICETINKCKGSSNSSGCQESAEKCSDLYRACVMHLPWREICNPYCNVLTNLKNDYDKLKAEYKLPELKLPEGLYDCKTECYNQEERYKARIAALTRSSDDSKIGTSIKASLPGLSVTPTSINNGNKLPYIAVPFILIPIILGISYKYLTPVWRKKAKRKSMKKIINLSDQKKA
;
A
#
# COMPACT_ATOMS: atom_id res chain seq x y z
N MET A 1 -2.51 9.86 -12.69
CA MET A 1 -2.48 10.51 -11.38
C MET A 1 -3.43 11.67 -11.48
N SER A 2 -4.43 11.75 -10.62
CA SER A 2 -5.37 12.88 -10.62
C SER A 2 -4.90 13.99 -9.68
N GLU A 3 -5.44 15.19 -9.87
CA GLU A 3 -5.19 16.33 -8.99
C GLU A 3 -5.70 16.05 -7.57
N GLU A 4 -6.90 15.47 -7.48
CA GLU A 4 -7.60 15.11 -6.25
C GLU A 4 -6.80 14.12 -5.40
N LEU A 5 -6.18 13.12 -6.05
CA LEU A 5 -5.32 12.15 -5.37
C LEU A 5 -4.04 12.81 -4.83
N CYS A 6 -3.45 13.74 -5.57
CA CYS A 6 -2.30 14.51 -5.10
C CYS A 6 -2.66 15.42 -3.92
N GLU A 7 -3.84 16.03 -3.95
CA GLU A 7 -4.35 16.82 -2.83
C GLU A 7 -4.66 15.96 -1.60
N ALA A 8 -5.20 14.75 -1.79
CA ALA A 8 -5.41 13.77 -0.73
C ALA A 8 -4.09 13.38 -0.04
N ILE A 9 -3.05 13.05 -0.83
CA ILE A 9 -1.72 12.70 -0.31
C ILE A 9 -1.12 13.89 0.42
N LYS A 10 -1.18 15.10 -0.16
CA LYS A 10 -0.70 16.33 0.49
C LYS A 10 -1.43 16.59 1.81
N PHE A 11 -2.74 16.42 1.83
CA PHE A 11 -3.55 16.57 3.03
C PHE A 11 -3.14 15.58 4.11
N ALA A 12 -2.94 14.30 3.77
CA ALA A 12 -2.45 13.29 4.71
C ALA A 12 -1.03 13.63 5.21
N ASP A 13 -0.17 14.13 4.33
CA ASP A 13 1.19 14.57 4.69
C ASP A 13 1.21 15.70 5.71
N GLU A 14 0.36 16.71 5.53
CA GLU A 14 0.28 17.89 6.39
C GLU A 14 -0.37 17.60 7.74
N ASN A 15 -1.24 16.59 7.79
CA ASN A 15 -2.07 16.31 8.96
C ASN A 15 -1.60 15.12 9.81
N VAL A 16 -0.88 14.14 9.26
CA VAL A 16 -0.23 13.08 10.06
C VAL A 16 1.21 13.48 10.31
N VAL A 17 1.47 14.11 11.45
CA VAL A 17 2.73 14.83 11.69
C VAL A 17 3.57 14.09 12.72
N PHE A 18 4.80 13.77 12.34
CA PHE A 18 5.82 13.31 13.27
C PHE A 18 6.50 14.53 13.91
N ASP A 19 6.55 14.57 15.24
CA ASP A 19 7.30 15.55 15.99
C ASP A 19 8.64 14.94 16.45
N SER A 20 9.75 15.49 15.96
CA SER A 20 11.09 15.00 16.27
C SER A 20 11.50 15.25 17.73
N GLU A 21 10.93 16.24 18.41
CA GLU A 21 11.27 16.52 19.82
C GLU A 21 10.61 15.50 20.73
N SER A 22 9.30 15.29 20.57
CA SER A 22 8.54 14.33 21.38
C SER A 22 8.66 12.88 20.89
N GLN A 23 9.19 12.66 19.68
CA GLN A 23 9.31 11.36 19.01
C GLN A 23 7.96 10.63 18.83
N ASN A 24 6.87 11.38 18.67
CA ASN A 24 5.51 10.84 18.55
C ASN A 24 4.79 11.41 17.31
N TYR A 25 3.72 10.73 16.89
CA TYR A 25 2.80 11.23 15.88
C TYR A 25 1.62 11.98 16.50
N THR A 26 1.18 13.02 15.82
CA THR A 26 -0.04 13.76 16.15
C THR A 26 -0.87 14.02 14.90
N PHE A 27 -2.14 14.38 15.10
CA PHE A 27 -2.99 14.87 14.03
C PHE A 27 -3.23 16.37 14.17
N LYS A 28 -2.95 17.14 13.11
CA LYS A 28 -3.37 18.56 13.04
C LYS A 28 -4.87 18.68 12.83
N ASP A 29 -5.43 17.85 11.94
CA ASP A 29 -6.87 17.72 11.73
C ASP A 29 -7.38 16.41 12.34
N GLU A 30 -8.42 16.51 13.16
CA GLU A 30 -9.02 15.37 13.85
C GLU A 30 -9.78 14.41 12.93
N ILE A 31 -9.93 14.70 11.63
CA ILE A 31 -10.63 13.82 10.67
C ILE A 31 -10.11 12.39 10.67
N PHE A 32 -8.78 12.23 10.80
CA PHE A 32 -8.18 10.90 10.85
C PHE A 32 -8.55 10.13 12.13
N LYS A 33 -8.87 10.82 13.24
CA LYS A 33 -9.23 10.17 14.52
C LYS A 33 -10.42 9.22 14.42
N VAL A 34 -11.29 9.41 13.43
CA VAL A 34 -12.43 8.51 13.14
C VAL A 34 -11.95 7.09 12.81
N PHE A 35 -10.75 6.96 12.25
CA PHE A 35 -10.12 5.68 11.88
C PHE A 35 -9.26 5.07 12.99
N CYS A 36 -9.22 5.69 14.17
CA CYS A 36 -8.61 5.10 15.36
C CYS A 36 -9.51 4.03 15.98
N SER A 37 -8.96 3.28 16.92
CA SER A 37 -9.68 2.36 17.81
C SER A 37 -10.87 3.07 18.49
N LEU A 38 -12.02 2.38 18.57
CA LEU A 38 -13.18 2.83 19.37
C LEU A 38 -12.91 2.55 20.87
N SER A 39 -11.95 3.23 21.48
CA SER A 39 -11.59 3.04 22.90
C SER A 39 -12.09 4.15 23.83
N GLY A 40 -12.69 5.22 23.29
CA GLY A 40 -13.24 6.32 24.10
C GLY A 40 -14.60 5.98 24.73
N LYS A 41 -14.80 6.38 25.99
CA LYS A 41 -16.09 6.30 26.73
C LYS A 41 -17.26 7.00 26.01
N ASP A 42 -16.95 7.86 25.04
CA ASP A 42 -17.92 8.67 24.29
C ASP A 42 -18.11 8.20 22.82
N GLY A 43 -17.54 7.05 22.44
CA GLY A 43 -17.67 6.51 21.07
C GLY A 43 -16.90 7.27 19.98
N LYS A 44 -16.09 8.27 20.36
CA LYS A 44 -15.12 8.92 19.46
C LYS A 44 -13.81 8.12 19.46
N GLY A 45 -13.30 7.80 18.28
CA GLY A 45 -12.03 7.09 18.14
C GLY A 45 -10.88 7.90 18.75
N LYS A 46 -9.98 7.24 19.47
CA LYS A 46 -8.78 7.85 20.05
C LYS A 46 -7.58 7.03 19.62
N CYS A 47 -6.56 7.70 19.09
CA CYS A 47 -5.25 7.11 18.84
C CYS A 47 -4.36 7.42 20.04
N ASP A 48 -3.83 6.38 20.67
CA ASP A 48 -2.99 6.47 21.86
C ASP A 48 -1.53 6.11 21.57
N THR A 49 -1.27 5.42 20.45
CA THR A 49 0.08 5.01 20.04
C THR A 49 0.42 5.48 18.63
N ASP A 50 1.70 5.64 18.33
CA ASP A 50 2.20 5.98 16.99
C ASP A 50 1.66 5.05 15.90
N ARG A 51 1.61 3.74 16.19
CA ARG A 51 1.06 2.72 15.29
C ARG A 51 -0.42 2.96 15.00
N GLU A 52 -1.19 3.41 15.99
CA GLU A 52 -2.59 3.80 15.79
C GLU A 52 -2.70 5.06 14.95
N PHE A 53 -1.92 6.13 15.22
CA PHE A 53 -1.91 7.34 14.39
C PHE A 53 -1.59 7.04 12.93
N LEU A 54 -0.54 6.27 12.69
CA LEU A 54 -0.09 5.89 11.35
C LEU A 54 -1.14 5.05 10.62
N SER A 55 -1.67 3.99 11.25
CA SER A 55 -2.69 3.14 10.62
C SER A 55 -4.00 3.88 10.38
N SER A 56 -4.41 4.75 11.31
CA SER A 56 -5.57 5.63 11.16
C SER A 56 -5.42 6.60 9.99
N GLY A 57 -4.24 7.23 9.85
CA GLY A 57 -3.91 8.08 8.71
C GLY A 57 -4.02 7.33 7.38
N PHE A 58 -3.47 6.11 7.31
CA PHE A 58 -3.56 5.25 6.13
C PHE A 58 -5.01 4.91 5.74
N MET A 59 -5.83 4.49 6.71
CA MET A 59 -7.24 4.17 6.47
C MET A 59 -8.02 5.40 6.01
N GLY A 60 -7.75 6.56 6.62
CA GLY A 60 -8.39 7.81 6.22
C GLY A 60 -7.98 8.27 4.83
N LEU A 61 -6.73 8.08 4.42
CA LEU A 61 -6.29 8.36 3.05
C LEU A 61 -7.05 7.49 2.04
N LEU A 62 -7.16 6.19 2.30
CA LEU A 62 -7.93 5.28 1.45
C LEU A 62 -9.40 5.68 1.35
N GLU A 63 -10.03 6.07 2.47
CA GLU A 63 -11.44 6.49 2.47
C GLU A 63 -11.66 7.83 1.77
N TYR A 64 -10.76 8.80 2.01
CA TYR A 64 -10.87 10.13 1.40
C TYR A 64 -10.82 10.03 -0.12
N VAL A 65 -9.85 9.29 -0.68
CA VAL A 65 -9.75 9.11 -2.13
C VAL A 65 -10.96 8.35 -2.69
N LYS A 66 -11.45 7.32 -2.00
CA LYS A 66 -12.69 6.62 -2.40
C LYS A 66 -13.95 7.49 -2.34
N SER A 67 -13.88 8.65 -1.70
CA SER A 67 -15.03 9.56 -1.55
C SER A 67 -15.07 10.67 -2.60
N ILE A 68 -13.90 11.07 -3.11
CA ILE A 68 -13.75 12.16 -4.10
C ILE A 68 -13.75 11.64 -5.54
N ASP A 69 -13.43 10.37 -5.76
CA ASP A 69 -13.40 9.76 -7.08
C ASP A 69 -14.54 8.73 -7.24
N GLU A 70 -15.63 9.13 -7.93
CA GLU A 70 -16.73 8.22 -8.28
C GLU A 70 -16.40 7.33 -9.49
N GLU A 71 -15.38 7.69 -10.30
CA GLU A 71 -14.87 6.90 -11.42
C GLU A 71 -13.66 6.08 -10.98
N GLU A 72 -13.93 5.02 -10.21
CA GLU A 72 -13.11 3.81 -10.03
C GLU A 72 -11.59 4.01 -10.27
N LEU A 73 -10.94 4.87 -9.48
CA LEU A 73 -9.50 4.81 -9.29
C LEU A 73 -9.18 3.34 -9.02
N ASP A 74 -8.35 2.73 -9.87
CA ASP A 74 -7.95 1.34 -9.73
C ASP A 74 -7.54 1.09 -8.28
N GLY A 75 -8.38 0.37 -7.53
CA GLY A 75 -8.25 0.25 -6.07
C GLY A 75 -6.90 -0.32 -5.68
N ASP A 76 -6.32 -1.13 -6.56
CA ASP A 76 -4.98 -1.67 -6.43
C ASP A 76 -3.89 -0.60 -6.48
N LYS A 77 -4.03 0.36 -7.39
CA LYS A 77 -3.09 1.46 -7.57
C LYS A 77 -3.19 2.48 -6.42
N LEU A 78 -4.40 2.78 -5.95
CA LEU A 78 -4.59 3.59 -4.75
C LEU A 78 -3.91 2.96 -3.53
N ALA A 79 -4.10 1.66 -3.32
CA ALA A 79 -3.45 0.94 -2.24
C ALA A 79 -1.92 1.03 -2.33
N GLN A 80 -1.34 0.89 -3.52
CA GLN A 80 0.10 1.07 -3.71
C GLN A 80 0.59 2.46 -3.29
N TYR A 81 -0.10 3.53 -3.71
CA TYR A 81 0.32 4.89 -3.36
C TYR A 81 0.13 5.22 -1.88
N ALA A 82 -0.94 4.72 -1.27
CA ALA A 82 -1.11 4.81 0.16
C ALA A 82 0.02 4.06 0.91
N ILE A 83 0.49 2.91 0.40
CA ILE A 83 1.63 2.18 0.96
C ILE A 83 2.92 2.99 0.85
N LEU A 84 3.15 3.67 -0.29
CA LEU A 84 4.31 4.55 -0.44
C LEU A 84 4.31 5.68 0.60
N TRP A 85 3.16 6.35 0.75
CA TRP A 85 2.98 7.40 1.77
C TRP A 85 3.19 6.84 3.18
N PHE A 86 2.63 5.67 3.47
CA PHE A 86 2.73 5.03 4.78
C PHE A 86 4.16 4.64 5.14
N ASN A 87 4.89 4.06 4.20
CA ASN A 87 6.31 3.77 4.35
C ASN A 87 7.11 5.03 4.67
N TYR A 88 6.88 6.09 3.88
CA TYR A 88 7.55 7.37 4.10
C TYR A 88 7.28 7.90 5.50
N LYS A 89 6.02 7.90 5.94
CA LYS A 89 5.64 8.31 7.30
C LYS A 89 6.33 7.45 8.34
N ILE A 90 6.16 6.12 8.33
CA ILE A 90 6.80 5.24 9.34
C ILE A 90 8.32 5.49 9.42
N SER A 91 8.99 5.68 8.28
CA SER A 91 10.44 5.90 8.23
C SER A 91 10.94 7.17 8.92
N GLN A 92 10.05 8.08 9.29
CA GLN A 92 10.39 9.28 10.07
C GLN A 92 10.66 8.95 11.55
N ASN A 93 10.08 7.87 12.08
CA ASN A 93 10.22 7.49 13.48
C ASN A 93 11.23 6.34 13.63
N SER A 94 12.43 6.65 14.09
CA SER A 94 13.50 5.66 14.31
C SER A 94 13.18 4.61 15.39
N ASN A 95 12.17 4.85 16.23
CA ASN A 95 11.74 3.88 17.24
C ASN A 95 10.91 2.73 16.65
N ILE A 96 10.45 2.88 15.40
CA ILE A 96 9.73 1.82 14.69
C ILE A 96 10.72 1.03 13.83
N GLU A 97 10.99 -0.21 14.23
CA GLU A 97 11.87 -1.09 13.45
C GLU A 97 11.21 -1.51 12.12
N LEU A 98 11.79 -1.06 11.01
CA LEU A 98 11.30 -1.30 9.65
C LEU A 98 11.84 -2.61 9.05
N ILE A 99 11.44 -3.73 9.64
CA ILE A 99 11.68 -5.07 9.10
C ILE A 99 10.53 -5.53 8.19
N ARG A 100 10.79 -6.60 7.43
CA ARG A 100 9.79 -7.22 6.55
C ARG A 100 8.54 -7.59 7.37
N GLY A 101 7.38 -7.06 6.95
CA GLY A 101 6.10 -7.30 7.61
C GLY A 101 5.64 -6.21 8.57
N THR A 102 6.54 -5.30 9.03
CA THR A 102 6.18 -4.24 9.99
C THR A 102 4.96 -3.42 9.54
N MET A 103 4.94 -2.97 8.28
CA MET A 103 3.82 -2.19 7.75
C MET A 103 2.49 -2.96 7.81
N TYR A 104 2.50 -4.22 7.35
CA TYR A 104 1.31 -5.05 7.35
C TYR A 104 0.79 -5.30 8.77
N ASP A 105 1.69 -5.56 9.73
CA ASP A 105 1.32 -5.81 11.12
C ASP A 105 0.72 -4.58 11.79
N ILE A 106 1.24 -3.39 11.51
CA ILE A 106 0.64 -2.12 11.98
C ILE A 106 -0.78 -1.97 11.41
N LEU A 107 -0.96 -2.17 10.11
CA LEU A 107 -2.29 -2.02 9.47
C LEU A 107 -3.30 -3.05 9.96
N LYS A 108 -2.87 -4.30 10.17
CA LYS A 108 -3.71 -5.42 10.61
C LYS A 108 -4.33 -5.20 12.00
N GLN A 109 -3.66 -4.43 12.85
CA GLN A 109 -4.16 -4.10 14.20
C GLN A 109 -5.30 -3.07 14.18
N ASN A 110 -5.44 -2.31 13.09
CA ASN A 110 -6.47 -1.28 13.00
C ASN A 110 -7.87 -1.90 12.83
N VAL A 111 -8.85 -1.39 13.59
CA VAL A 111 -10.24 -1.89 13.58
C VAL A 111 -10.95 -1.76 12.23
N TRP A 112 -10.44 -0.91 11.33
CA TRP A 112 -10.95 -0.71 9.97
C TRP A 112 -10.26 -1.60 8.93
N PHE A 113 -9.24 -2.39 9.31
CA PHE A 113 -8.53 -3.28 8.38
C PHE A 113 -9.48 -4.18 7.58
N GLY A 114 -10.54 -4.70 8.20
CA GLY A 114 -11.53 -5.55 7.54
C GLY A 114 -12.27 -4.89 6.37
N GLU A 115 -12.33 -3.56 6.33
CA GLU A 115 -12.98 -2.81 5.23
C GLU A 115 -12.10 -2.69 3.98
N TYR A 116 -10.77 -2.77 4.16
CA TYR A 116 -9.79 -2.64 3.08
C TYR A 116 -8.94 -3.91 2.92
N ARG A 117 -9.36 -5.01 3.55
CA ARG A 117 -8.59 -6.24 3.67
C ARG A 117 -8.09 -6.75 2.32
N GLU A 118 -8.98 -6.85 1.34
CA GLU A 118 -8.64 -7.36 0.01
C GLU A 118 -7.58 -6.48 -0.67
N SER A 119 -7.81 -5.16 -0.71
CA SER A 119 -6.86 -4.20 -1.29
C SER A 119 -5.50 -4.21 -0.58
N ILE A 120 -5.46 -4.44 0.74
CA ILE A 120 -4.21 -4.47 1.51
C ILE A 120 -3.50 -5.82 1.36
N GLU A 121 -4.21 -6.94 1.47
CA GLU A 121 -3.64 -8.30 1.37
C GLU A 121 -3.05 -8.54 -0.03
N ASN A 122 -3.71 -8.04 -1.09
CA ASN A 122 -3.23 -8.13 -2.46
C ASN A 122 -1.96 -7.32 -2.75
N LYS A 123 -1.57 -6.40 -1.84
CA LYS A 123 -0.37 -5.56 -1.96
C LYS A 123 0.69 -5.85 -0.90
N LYS A 124 0.61 -7.03 -0.28
CA LYS A 124 1.56 -7.47 0.74
C LYS A 124 3.00 -7.54 0.22
N ASP A 125 3.18 -8.01 -1.01
CA ASP A 125 4.46 -8.02 -1.71
C ASP A 125 5.12 -6.63 -1.78
N THR A 126 4.32 -5.59 -2.04
CA THR A 126 4.77 -4.19 -2.07
C THR A 126 5.19 -3.71 -0.68
N MET A 127 4.45 -4.09 0.37
CA MET A 127 4.79 -3.76 1.77
C MET A 127 6.02 -4.52 2.30
N GLU A 128 6.47 -5.55 1.60
CA GLU A 128 7.68 -6.31 1.97
C GLU A 128 8.95 -5.73 1.32
N ILE A 129 8.82 -4.76 0.41
CA ILE A 129 9.94 -4.05 -0.19
C ILE A 129 10.62 -3.20 0.89
N HIS A 130 11.95 -3.21 0.90
CA HIS A 130 12.74 -2.44 1.86
C HIS A 130 12.45 -0.93 1.74
N TYR A 131 12.32 -0.25 2.88
CA TYR A 131 11.77 1.10 2.98
C TYR A 131 12.52 2.14 2.13
N LEU A 132 13.84 1.99 1.95
CA LEU A 132 14.64 2.88 1.10
C LEU A 132 14.14 2.92 -0.36
N TYR A 133 13.81 1.76 -0.93
CA TYR A 133 13.29 1.68 -2.30
C TYR A 133 11.89 2.28 -2.41
N LEU A 134 11.04 2.03 -1.40
CA LEU A 134 9.71 2.63 -1.33
C LEU A 134 9.78 4.16 -1.16
N ASN A 135 10.78 4.68 -0.45
CA ASN A 135 11.01 6.12 -0.33
C ASN A 135 11.43 6.75 -1.67
N HIS A 136 12.23 6.07 -2.49
CA HIS A 136 12.52 6.54 -3.85
C HIS A 136 11.25 6.63 -4.70
N LEU A 137 10.39 5.59 -4.65
CA LEU A 137 9.10 5.61 -5.34
C LEU A 137 8.17 6.72 -4.82
N TYR A 138 8.14 6.95 -3.51
CA TYR A 138 7.34 8.00 -2.91
C TYR A 138 7.84 9.41 -3.30
N ASN A 139 9.16 9.62 -3.40
CA ASN A 139 9.70 10.87 -3.91
C ASN A 139 9.29 11.10 -5.37
N PHE A 140 9.31 10.06 -6.21
CA PHE A 140 8.83 10.16 -7.58
C PHE A 140 7.32 10.47 -7.65
N LEU A 141 6.50 9.80 -6.84
CA LEU A 141 5.07 10.11 -6.66
C LEU A 141 4.87 11.60 -6.32
N LYS A 142 5.63 12.14 -5.37
CA LYS A 142 5.57 13.56 -5.00
C LYS A 142 6.00 14.47 -6.15
N GLY A 143 7.06 14.14 -6.88
CA GLY A 143 7.49 14.89 -8.06
C GLY A 143 6.41 14.97 -9.14
N ILE A 144 5.65 13.89 -9.36
CA ILE A 144 4.48 13.89 -10.25
C ILE A 144 3.42 14.88 -9.75
N CYS A 145 3.09 14.84 -8.45
CA CYS A 145 2.12 15.76 -7.86
C CYS A 145 2.54 17.23 -7.89
N GLU A 146 3.83 17.51 -7.66
CA GLU A 146 4.39 18.85 -7.80
C GLU A 146 4.29 19.34 -9.24
N THR A 147 4.55 18.46 -10.21
CA THR A 147 4.42 18.77 -11.65
C THR A 147 2.98 19.14 -12.00
N ILE A 148 2.00 18.33 -11.58
CA ILE A 148 0.56 18.64 -11.76
C ILE A 148 0.27 20.06 -11.25
N ASN A 149 0.64 20.33 -9.99
CA ASN A 149 0.39 21.62 -9.36
C ASN A 149 1.05 22.81 -10.08
N LYS A 150 2.27 22.64 -10.61
CA LYS A 150 2.99 23.70 -11.34
C LYS A 150 2.49 23.91 -12.75
N CYS A 151 1.92 22.88 -13.37
CA CYS A 151 1.34 22.95 -14.71
C CYS A 151 -0.12 23.43 -14.72
N LYS A 152 -0.78 23.53 -13.55
CA LYS A 152 -2.13 24.13 -13.41
C LYS A 152 -2.15 25.51 -14.09
N GLY A 153 -3.00 25.66 -15.11
CA GLY A 153 -3.23 26.90 -15.84
C GLY A 153 -2.31 27.16 -17.04
N SER A 154 -1.10 26.59 -17.11
CA SER A 154 -0.25 26.67 -18.32
C SER A 154 0.86 25.62 -18.34
N SER A 155 0.79 24.74 -19.36
CA SER A 155 1.80 23.73 -19.69
C SER A 155 3.16 24.29 -20.11
N ASN A 156 3.19 25.54 -20.58
CA ASN A 156 4.41 26.18 -21.08
C ASN A 156 5.06 27.11 -20.05
N SER A 157 4.57 27.12 -18.81
CA SER A 157 5.24 27.89 -17.75
C SER A 157 6.64 27.30 -17.50
N SER A 158 7.62 28.17 -17.25
CA SER A 158 8.97 27.73 -16.90
C SER A 158 8.98 26.79 -15.70
N GLY A 159 8.10 27.05 -14.72
CA GLY A 159 7.93 26.21 -13.53
C GLY A 159 7.38 24.80 -13.83
N CYS A 160 6.46 24.67 -14.80
CA CYS A 160 5.94 23.36 -15.22
C CYS A 160 7.06 22.51 -15.85
N GLN A 161 7.82 23.09 -16.78
CA GLN A 161 8.93 22.39 -17.44
C GLN A 161 10.05 22.02 -16.46
N GLU A 162 10.45 22.93 -15.56
CA GLU A 162 11.45 22.65 -14.52
C GLU A 162 10.99 21.52 -13.58
N SER A 163 9.71 21.50 -13.20
CA SER A 163 9.18 20.42 -12.36
C SER A 163 9.17 19.06 -13.07
N ALA A 164 8.88 19.04 -14.38
CA ALA A 164 8.91 17.83 -15.19
C ALA A 164 10.34 17.29 -15.35
N GLU A 165 11.35 18.16 -15.51
CA GLU A 165 12.76 17.76 -15.53
C GLU A 165 13.19 17.11 -14.20
N LYS A 166 12.82 17.71 -13.05
CA LYS A 166 13.06 17.11 -11.73
C LYS A 166 12.37 15.74 -11.58
N CYS A 167 11.17 15.61 -12.14
CA CYS A 167 10.44 14.34 -12.17
C CYS A 167 11.20 13.27 -12.96
N SER A 168 11.85 13.64 -14.08
CA SER A 168 12.72 12.76 -14.85
C SER A 168 13.94 12.29 -14.05
N ASP A 169 14.56 13.16 -13.26
CA ASP A 169 15.69 12.79 -12.39
C ASP A 169 15.26 11.78 -11.30
N LEU A 170 14.08 11.99 -10.70
CA LEU A 170 13.50 11.08 -9.72
C LEU A 170 13.19 9.70 -10.32
N TYR A 171 12.63 9.67 -11.53
CA TYR A 171 12.39 8.42 -12.26
C TYR A 171 13.70 7.67 -12.52
N ARG A 172 14.74 8.38 -13.00
CA ARG A 172 16.06 7.79 -13.23
C ARG A 172 16.64 7.19 -11.95
N ALA A 173 16.53 7.89 -10.82
CA ALA A 173 17.00 7.38 -9.54
C ALA A 173 16.31 6.06 -9.14
N CYS A 174 15.01 5.93 -9.39
CA CYS A 174 14.27 4.67 -9.16
C CYS A 174 14.83 3.50 -9.99
N VAL A 175 15.16 3.73 -11.26
CA VAL A 175 15.70 2.68 -12.15
C VAL A 175 17.17 2.37 -11.85
N MET A 176 17.96 3.35 -11.42
CA MET A 176 19.36 3.12 -11.05
C MET A 176 19.51 2.35 -9.73
N HIS A 177 18.54 2.48 -8.83
CA HIS A 177 18.54 1.86 -7.51
C HIS A 177 17.48 0.76 -7.42
N LEU A 178 17.50 -0.19 -8.36
CA LEU A 178 16.61 -1.33 -8.32
C LEU A 178 16.91 -2.23 -7.11
N PRO A 179 15.85 -2.81 -6.51
CA PRO A 179 16.05 -3.73 -5.42
C PRO A 179 16.56 -5.09 -5.92
N TRP A 180 16.82 -6.00 -4.99
CA TRP A 180 17.25 -7.34 -5.34
C TRP A 180 16.14 -8.14 -6.05
N ARG A 181 16.55 -9.12 -6.85
CA ARG A 181 15.69 -9.84 -7.81
C ARG A 181 14.37 -10.37 -7.24
N GLU A 182 14.32 -10.87 -6.00
CA GLU A 182 13.07 -11.43 -5.44
C GLU A 182 11.96 -10.40 -5.23
N ILE A 183 12.32 -9.12 -5.05
CA ILE A 183 11.36 -8.02 -4.84
C ILE A 183 11.34 -7.02 -6.01
N CYS A 184 12.11 -7.29 -7.07
CA CYS A 184 12.25 -6.43 -8.24
C CYS A 184 10.93 -6.32 -9.02
N ASN A 185 10.21 -7.43 -9.21
CA ASN A 185 8.92 -7.42 -9.92
C ASN A 185 7.82 -6.62 -9.19
N PRO A 186 7.56 -6.83 -7.88
CA PRO A 186 6.64 -5.98 -7.13
C PRO A 186 7.01 -4.49 -7.19
N TYR A 187 8.30 -4.17 -7.04
CA TYR A 187 8.80 -2.80 -7.15
C TYR A 187 8.50 -2.18 -8.53
N CYS A 188 8.82 -2.89 -9.60
CA CYS A 188 8.59 -2.41 -10.96
C CYS A 188 7.12 -2.29 -11.30
N ASN A 189 6.24 -3.06 -10.67
CA ASN A 189 4.80 -2.88 -10.85
C ASN A 189 4.37 -1.48 -10.37
N VAL A 190 4.80 -1.07 -9.17
CA VAL A 190 4.53 0.26 -8.63
C VAL A 190 5.18 1.35 -9.50
N LEU A 191 6.46 1.19 -9.88
CA LEU A 191 7.15 2.18 -10.71
C LEU A 191 6.49 2.33 -12.09
N THR A 192 6.03 1.24 -12.69
CA THR A 192 5.30 1.26 -13.98
C THR A 192 4.01 2.06 -13.84
N ASN A 193 3.26 1.89 -12.75
CA ASN A 193 2.04 2.66 -12.52
C ASN A 193 2.32 4.17 -12.37
N LEU A 194 3.38 4.54 -11.65
CA LEU A 194 3.83 5.94 -11.55
C LEU A 194 4.27 6.51 -12.91
N LYS A 195 5.03 5.73 -13.69
CA LYS A 195 5.49 6.13 -15.02
C LYS A 195 4.30 6.35 -15.97
N ASN A 196 3.35 5.42 -15.99
CA ASN A 196 2.14 5.52 -16.81
C ASN A 196 1.33 6.77 -16.44
N ASP A 197 1.31 7.12 -15.15
CA ASP A 197 0.69 8.34 -14.68
C ASP A 197 1.38 9.60 -15.19
N TYR A 198 2.71 9.63 -15.14
CA TYR A 198 3.46 10.72 -15.75
C TYR A 198 3.24 10.78 -17.27
N ASP A 199 3.22 9.65 -17.98
CA ASP A 199 3.04 9.61 -19.44
C ASP A 199 1.69 10.21 -19.87
N LYS A 200 0.63 10.04 -19.06
CA LYS A 200 -0.67 10.70 -19.27
C LYS A 200 -0.54 12.22 -19.15
N LEU A 201 0.11 12.71 -18.08
CA LEU A 201 0.38 14.13 -17.89
C LEU A 201 1.28 14.70 -18.98
N LYS A 202 2.25 13.92 -19.45
CA LYS A 202 3.13 14.28 -20.54
C LYS A 202 2.34 14.61 -21.81
N ALA A 203 1.34 13.79 -22.13
CA ALA A 203 0.49 14.01 -23.29
C ALA A 203 -0.38 15.27 -23.12
N GLU A 204 -0.95 15.46 -21.93
CA GLU A 204 -1.83 16.59 -21.59
C GLU A 204 -1.09 17.93 -21.60
N TYR A 205 0.07 18.00 -20.93
CA TYR A 205 0.84 19.22 -20.72
C TYR A 205 2.07 19.33 -21.65
N LYS A 206 2.24 18.44 -22.64
CA LYS A 206 3.40 18.43 -23.56
C LYS A 206 4.75 18.46 -22.82
N LEU A 207 4.86 17.63 -21.77
CA LEU A 207 6.05 17.58 -20.92
C LEU A 207 7.21 16.81 -21.60
N PRO A 208 8.45 16.99 -21.12
CA PRO A 208 9.57 16.15 -21.55
C PRO A 208 9.36 14.67 -21.24
N GLU A 209 9.99 13.83 -22.05
CA GLU A 209 10.06 12.39 -21.80
C GLU A 209 10.96 12.08 -20.60
N LEU A 210 10.59 11.05 -19.83
CA LEU A 210 11.42 10.49 -18.77
C LEU A 210 12.61 9.75 -19.39
N LYS A 211 13.69 10.48 -19.66
CA LYS A 211 14.87 9.93 -20.34
C LYS A 211 15.69 9.10 -19.36
N LEU A 212 16.11 7.92 -19.83
CA LEU A 212 17.12 7.11 -19.16
C LEU A 212 18.47 7.32 -19.84
N PRO A 213 19.59 7.21 -19.10
CA PRO A 213 20.92 7.19 -19.68
C PRO A 213 21.07 6.08 -20.73
N GLU A 214 21.94 6.31 -21.71
CA GLU A 214 22.25 5.29 -22.72
C GLU A 214 22.72 3.99 -22.07
N GLY A 215 22.18 2.86 -22.54
CA GLY A 215 22.47 1.54 -22.00
C GLY A 215 21.67 1.13 -20.77
N LEU A 216 20.78 2.00 -20.26
CA LEU A 216 19.82 1.66 -19.20
C LEU A 216 18.43 1.46 -19.77
N TYR A 217 17.81 0.33 -19.43
CA TYR A 217 16.46 -0.03 -19.89
C TYR A 217 15.39 0.28 -18.83
N ASP A 218 14.13 0.10 -19.19
CA ASP A 218 13.05 0.22 -18.23
C ASP A 218 13.17 -0.81 -17.10
N CYS A 219 12.48 -0.54 -15.99
CA CYS A 219 12.51 -1.32 -14.77
C CYS A 219 12.33 -2.83 -14.99
N LYS A 220 11.35 -3.25 -15.81
CA LYS A 220 11.06 -4.68 -16.00
C LYS A 220 12.17 -5.37 -16.77
N THR A 221 12.69 -4.70 -17.79
CA THR A 221 13.83 -5.18 -18.57
C THR A 221 15.07 -5.30 -17.69
N GLU A 222 15.34 -4.32 -16.84
CA GLU A 222 16.48 -4.38 -15.91
C GLU A 222 16.33 -5.49 -14.86
N CYS A 223 15.14 -5.70 -14.30
CA CYS A 223 14.89 -6.84 -13.40
C CYS A 223 15.13 -8.19 -14.10
N TYR A 224 14.69 -8.32 -15.35
CA TYR A 224 14.94 -9.51 -16.15
C TYR A 224 16.46 -9.72 -16.38
N ASN A 225 17.17 -8.66 -16.76
CA ASN A 225 18.62 -8.71 -16.95
C ASN A 225 19.36 -9.08 -15.67
N GLN A 226 18.91 -8.58 -14.51
CA GLN A 226 19.46 -8.91 -13.20
C GLN A 226 19.29 -10.40 -12.87
N GLU A 227 18.12 -10.97 -13.14
CA GLU A 227 17.82 -12.39 -12.94
C GLU A 227 18.70 -13.28 -13.84
N GLU A 228 18.85 -12.93 -15.13
CA GLU A 228 19.70 -13.67 -16.05
C GLU A 228 21.19 -13.62 -15.66
N ARG A 229 21.69 -12.44 -15.24
CA ARG A 229 23.04 -12.29 -14.69
C ARG A 229 23.26 -13.16 -13.46
N TYR A 230 22.26 -13.26 -12.59
CA TYR A 230 22.32 -14.14 -11.42
C TYR A 230 22.38 -15.61 -11.81
N LYS A 231 21.50 -16.08 -12.70
CA LYS A 231 21.51 -17.47 -13.19
C LYS A 231 22.84 -17.83 -13.84
N ALA A 232 23.40 -16.95 -14.67
CA ALA A 232 24.70 -17.14 -15.29
C ALA A 232 25.82 -17.28 -14.24
N ARG A 233 25.79 -16.46 -13.18
CA ARG A 233 26.75 -16.52 -12.07
C ARG A 233 26.66 -17.85 -11.31
N ILE A 234 25.44 -18.32 -11.01
CA ILE A 234 25.24 -19.62 -10.36
C ILE A 234 25.74 -20.76 -11.24
N ALA A 235 25.42 -20.74 -12.54
CA ALA A 235 25.86 -21.77 -13.48
C ALA A 235 27.39 -21.80 -13.65
N ALA A 236 28.06 -20.65 -13.61
CA ALA A 236 29.52 -20.57 -13.61
C ALA A 236 30.12 -21.17 -12.33
N LEU A 237 29.51 -20.89 -11.16
CA LEU A 237 29.96 -21.42 -9.88
C LEU A 237 29.81 -22.95 -9.79
N THR A 238 28.70 -23.49 -10.29
CA THR A 238 28.47 -24.94 -10.33
C THR A 238 29.49 -25.65 -11.22
N ARG A 239 29.78 -25.10 -12.42
CA ARG A 239 30.83 -25.66 -13.30
C ARG A 239 32.23 -25.59 -12.70
N SER A 240 32.53 -24.52 -11.96
CA SER A 240 33.83 -24.40 -11.26
C SER A 240 33.97 -25.35 -10.06
N SER A 241 32.86 -25.80 -9.48
CA SER A 241 32.87 -26.71 -8.33
C SER A 241 32.98 -28.19 -8.72
N ASP A 242 32.60 -28.57 -9.94
CA ASP A 242 32.81 -29.93 -10.46
C ASP A 242 34.31 -30.25 -10.65
N ASP A 243 35.16 -29.21 -10.78
CA ASP A 243 36.63 -29.33 -10.82
C ASP A 243 37.29 -29.19 -9.44
N SER A 244 36.55 -28.89 -8.36
CA SER A 244 37.09 -28.80 -7.00
C SER A 244 36.35 -29.71 -6.02
N LYS A 245 36.83 -30.94 -5.87
CA LYS A 245 36.50 -31.81 -4.72
C LYS A 245 37.05 -31.19 -3.43
N ILE A 246 36.30 -30.32 -2.76
CA ILE A 246 36.34 -30.20 -1.29
C ILE A 246 34.91 -29.95 -0.80
N GLY A 247 34.40 -30.90 -0.01
CA GLY A 247 33.02 -30.93 0.46
C GLY A 247 32.71 -29.83 1.47
N THR A 248 31.57 -29.17 1.31
CA THR A 248 30.85 -28.57 2.42
C THR A 248 29.36 -28.76 2.18
N SER A 249 28.76 -29.61 3.01
CA SER A 249 27.34 -29.94 3.02
C SER A 249 26.54 -28.74 3.53
N ILE A 250 25.61 -28.21 2.72
CA ILE A 250 24.51 -27.39 3.22
C ILE A 250 23.27 -28.29 3.27
N LYS A 251 23.02 -28.84 4.45
CA LYS A 251 21.82 -29.59 4.79
C LYS A 251 20.70 -28.59 5.08
N ALA A 252 19.75 -28.43 4.17
CA ALA A 252 18.46 -27.82 4.46
C ALA A 252 17.36 -28.88 4.29
N SER A 253 17.03 -29.56 5.38
CA SER A 253 15.90 -30.49 5.46
C SER A 253 14.62 -29.70 5.70
N LEU A 254 13.66 -29.75 4.76
CA LEU A 254 12.25 -29.45 5.03
C LEU A 254 11.55 -30.73 5.52
N PRO A 255 10.82 -30.72 6.65
CA PRO A 255 9.94 -31.82 7.01
C PRO A 255 8.57 -31.63 6.33
N GLY A 256 8.25 -32.54 5.40
CA GLY A 256 6.89 -32.71 4.90
C GLY A 256 6.06 -33.49 5.92
N LEU A 257 4.99 -32.89 6.44
CA LEU A 257 4.00 -33.58 7.27
C LEU A 257 2.95 -34.21 6.34
N SER A 258 2.96 -35.55 6.24
CA SER A 258 1.88 -36.32 5.64
C SER A 258 0.76 -36.54 6.67
N VAL A 259 -0.45 -36.04 6.41
CA VAL A 259 -1.64 -36.32 7.23
C VAL A 259 -2.55 -37.29 6.48
N THR A 260 -2.71 -38.48 7.05
CA THR A 260 -3.65 -39.53 6.65
C THR A 260 -5.10 -39.11 6.98
N PRO A 261 -6.10 -39.31 6.10
CA PRO A 261 -7.48 -39.00 6.43
C PRO A 261 -8.09 -40.14 7.28
N THR A 262 -8.65 -39.78 8.43
CA THR A 262 -9.41 -40.72 9.28
C THR A 262 -10.89 -40.61 8.92
N SER A 263 -11.44 -41.66 8.32
CA SER A 263 -12.88 -41.83 8.10
C SER A 263 -13.57 -42.21 9.41
N ILE A 264 -14.62 -41.50 9.81
CA ILE A 264 -15.57 -41.96 10.82
C ILE A 264 -16.98 -41.81 10.26
N ASN A 265 -17.56 -42.95 9.91
CA ASN A 265 -18.96 -43.12 9.58
C ASN A 265 -19.70 -43.31 10.90
N ASN A 266 -20.73 -42.52 11.19
CA ASN A 266 -21.73 -42.86 12.20
C ASN A 266 -23.08 -42.29 11.78
N GLY A 267 -23.93 -43.16 11.26
CA GLY A 267 -25.32 -42.86 10.99
C GLY A 267 -26.14 -42.93 12.29
N ASN A 268 -26.91 -41.88 12.56
CA ASN A 268 -28.01 -41.92 13.52
C ASN A 268 -29.21 -41.17 12.94
N LYS A 269 -30.29 -41.90 12.69
CA LYS A 269 -31.62 -41.37 12.36
C LYS A 269 -32.15 -40.57 13.55
N LEU A 270 -32.42 -39.28 13.34
CA LEU A 270 -33.29 -38.46 14.20
C LEU A 270 -34.42 -37.85 13.37
N PRO A 271 -35.59 -37.58 13.99
CA PRO A 271 -36.85 -37.39 13.29
C PRO A 271 -36.90 -36.04 12.58
N TYR A 272 -37.37 -36.10 11.33
CA TYR A 272 -37.39 -35.10 10.27
C TYR A 272 -38.19 -33.80 10.56
N ILE A 273 -38.61 -33.56 11.80
CA ILE A 273 -39.51 -32.44 12.17
C ILE A 273 -38.79 -31.34 12.97
N ALA A 274 -37.58 -31.58 13.50
CA ALA A 274 -36.80 -30.56 14.22
C ALA A 274 -35.83 -29.75 13.33
N VAL A 275 -35.60 -30.20 12.08
CA VAL A 275 -34.58 -29.64 11.18
C VAL A 275 -34.88 -28.20 10.72
N PRO A 276 -36.12 -27.81 10.39
CA PRO A 276 -36.42 -26.43 9.99
C PRO A 276 -36.25 -25.43 11.15
N PHE A 277 -36.63 -25.82 12.37
CA PHE A 277 -36.59 -24.93 13.55
C PHE A 277 -35.18 -24.67 14.08
N ILE A 278 -34.22 -25.55 13.79
CA ILE A 278 -32.81 -25.33 14.11
C ILE A 278 -32.09 -24.57 12.98
N LEU A 279 -32.44 -24.84 11.72
CA LEU A 279 -31.81 -24.18 10.57
C LEU A 279 -32.19 -22.70 10.47
N ILE A 280 -33.44 -22.32 10.77
CA ILE A 280 -33.87 -20.90 10.71
C ILE A 280 -33.03 -19.99 11.63
N PRO A 281 -32.84 -20.28 12.93
CA PRO A 281 -31.98 -19.47 13.79
C PRO A 281 -30.49 -19.55 13.42
N ILE A 282 -30.01 -20.67 12.83
CA ILE A 282 -28.63 -20.75 12.30
C ILE A 282 -28.48 -19.85 11.07
N ILE A 283 -29.40 -19.91 10.11
CA ILE A 283 -29.40 -19.09 8.90
C ILE A 283 -29.62 -17.61 9.24
N LEU A 284 -30.51 -17.30 10.20
CA LEU A 284 -30.71 -15.95 10.72
C LEU A 284 -29.47 -15.47 11.50
N GLY A 285 -28.82 -16.32 12.28
CA GLY A 285 -27.58 -15.97 12.99
C GLY A 285 -26.39 -15.74 12.05
N ILE A 286 -26.27 -16.56 11.01
CA ILE A 286 -25.27 -16.44 9.95
C ILE A 286 -25.55 -15.19 9.11
N SER A 287 -26.79 -15.01 8.62
CA SER A 287 -27.16 -13.81 7.86
C SER A 287 -27.07 -12.53 8.69
N TYR A 288 -27.42 -12.54 9.98
CA TYR A 288 -27.23 -11.39 10.87
C TYR A 288 -25.75 -11.07 11.07
N LYS A 289 -24.87 -12.08 11.18
CA LYS A 289 -23.41 -11.89 11.20
C LYS A 289 -22.85 -11.30 9.90
N TYR A 290 -23.51 -11.52 8.75
CA TYR A 290 -23.11 -10.91 7.47
C TYR A 290 -23.83 -9.59 7.14
N LEU A 291 -25.03 -9.36 7.67
CA LEU A 291 -25.83 -8.14 7.45
C LEU A 291 -25.46 -7.01 8.42
N THR A 292 -25.10 -7.33 9.68
CA THR A 292 -24.67 -6.30 10.65
C THR A 292 -23.39 -5.56 10.25
N PRO A 293 -22.36 -6.18 9.63
CA PRO A 293 -21.25 -5.46 9.03
C PRO A 293 -21.73 -4.53 7.92
N VAL A 294 -22.61 -4.98 7.02
CA VAL A 294 -23.10 -4.17 5.89
C VAL A 294 -23.87 -2.92 6.36
N TRP A 295 -24.70 -3.05 7.39
CA TRP A 295 -25.42 -1.91 7.95
C TRP A 295 -24.51 -0.96 8.73
N ARG A 296 -23.53 -1.48 9.50
CA ARG A 296 -22.46 -0.67 10.10
C ARG A 296 -21.64 0.07 9.03
N LYS A 297 -21.30 -0.60 7.92
CA LYS A 297 -20.58 -0.02 6.77
C LYS A 297 -21.34 1.16 6.18
N LYS A 298 -22.65 1.02 5.94
CA LYS A 298 -23.47 2.09 5.35
C LYS A 298 -23.62 3.29 6.30
N ALA A 299 -23.81 3.04 7.61
CA ALA A 299 -23.88 4.10 8.62
C ALA A 299 -22.55 4.83 8.79
N LYS A 300 -21.44 4.10 8.88
CA LYS A 300 -20.07 4.65 8.94
C LYS A 300 -19.77 5.49 7.70
N ARG A 301 -20.04 4.97 6.49
CA ARG A 301 -19.80 5.69 5.22
C ARG A 301 -20.62 6.99 5.11
N LYS A 302 -21.87 6.98 5.60
CA LYS A 302 -22.72 8.20 5.61
C LYS A 302 -22.19 9.26 6.58
N SER A 303 -21.75 8.86 7.77
CA SER A 303 -21.14 9.78 8.73
C SER A 303 -19.78 10.30 8.24
N MET A 304 -18.98 9.46 7.57
CA MET A 304 -17.68 9.85 6.99
C MET A 304 -17.83 10.83 5.83
N LYS A 305 -18.73 10.58 4.86
CA LYS A 305 -19.05 11.56 3.80
C LYS A 305 -19.47 12.91 4.39
N LYS A 306 -20.20 12.91 5.50
CA LYS A 306 -20.60 14.15 6.18
C LYS A 306 -19.41 14.87 6.82
N ILE A 307 -18.48 14.15 7.43
CA ILE A 307 -17.27 14.73 8.06
C ILE A 307 -16.29 15.25 6.99
N ILE A 308 -16.10 14.49 5.91
CA ILE A 308 -15.26 14.89 4.76
C ILE A 308 -15.81 16.17 4.13
N ASN A 309 -17.12 16.20 3.81
CA ASN A 309 -17.76 17.40 3.28
C ASN A 309 -17.69 18.60 4.25
N LEU A 310 -17.74 18.37 5.56
CA LEU A 310 -17.57 19.42 6.58
C LEU A 310 -16.12 19.93 6.67
N SER A 311 -15.14 19.09 6.39
CA SER A 311 -13.72 19.47 6.28
C SER A 311 -13.48 20.29 5.01
N ASP A 312 -14.05 19.88 3.88
CA ASP A 312 -13.92 20.61 2.61
C ASP A 312 -14.57 22.00 2.69
N GLN A 313 -15.70 22.13 3.40
CA GLN A 313 -16.33 23.44 3.67
C GLN A 313 -15.50 24.38 4.56
N LYS A 314 -14.56 23.87 5.37
CA LYS A 314 -13.67 24.70 6.20
C LYS A 314 -12.43 25.21 5.45
N LYS A 315 -12.18 24.69 4.24
CA LYS A 315 -11.05 25.09 3.39
C LYS A 315 -11.42 26.15 2.34
N ALA A 316 -12.71 26.43 2.14
CA ALA A 316 -13.23 27.47 1.26
C ALA A 316 -13.39 28.80 2.00
#